data_AF-A0A539DTP2-F1
#
_entry.id   AF-A0A539DTP2-F1
#
_cell.length_a   1.000
_cell.length_b   1.000
_cell.length_c   1.000
_cell.angle_alpha   90.00
_cell.angle_beta   90.00
_cell.angle_gamma   90.00
#
_symmetry.space_group_name_H-M   'P 1'
#
loop_
_entity.id
_entity.type
_entity.pdbx_description
1 polymer ?
#
loop_
_entity_poly.entity_id
_entity_poly.type
_entity_poly.pdbx_seq_one_letter_code
_entity_poly.pdbx_strand_id
1 'polypeptide(L)'
;MPEADGAVVVDRPRAPRDRSERVVGLLRRGEPLILTALGVHASIDTIVNDAPLVLVAAAVTAQIVGAIGLVWPMSRPVALARAWFAIALLVAVSLDLDQRLEVFAPWYPVLLVSYGLAFGLRAGYPVIFGLVPPTILAMFAASDGWNVPMRVVPPLVGGIVTALITDALIESTEAWRRAVA
;
A
#
# COMPACT_ATOMS: atom_id res chain seq x y z
N MET A 1 39.52 38.15 -37.23
CA MET A 1 38.18 37.52 -37.34
C MET A 1 38.13 36.45 -36.27
N PRO A 2 37.27 36.56 -35.24
CA PRO A 2 37.26 35.58 -34.15
C PRO A 2 36.47 34.33 -34.56
N GLU A 3 37.01 33.17 -34.21
CA GLU A 3 36.39 31.86 -34.35
C GLU A 3 35.08 31.79 -33.54
N ALA A 4 34.01 31.33 -34.20
CA ALA A 4 32.76 30.99 -33.56
C ALA A 4 32.95 29.66 -32.81
N ASP A 5 33.02 29.76 -31.48
CA ASP A 5 33.05 28.63 -30.56
C ASP A 5 31.71 27.88 -30.66
N GLY A 6 31.72 26.78 -31.40
CA GLY A 6 30.58 25.90 -31.60
C GLY A 6 30.30 25.13 -30.31
N ALA A 7 29.50 25.72 -29.42
CA ALA A 7 28.97 25.04 -28.26
C ALA A 7 28.14 23.83 -28.72
N VAL A 8 28.75 22.64 -28.67
CA VAL A 8 28.06 21.37 -28.84
C VAL A 8 27.06 21.23 -27.69
N VAL A 9 25.79 21.49 -27.99
CA VAL A 9 24.67 21.16 -27.11
C VAL A 9 24.60 19.64 -27.07
N VAL A 10 25.28 19.05 -26.09
CA VAL A 10 25.12 17.63 -25.76
C VAL A 10 23.73 17.48 -25.16
N ASP A 11 22.76 17.11 -26.00
CA ASP A 11 21.41 16.74 -25.57
C ASP A 11 21.51 15.45 -24.75
N ARG A 12 21.77 15.60 -23.44
CA ARG A 12 21.79 14.45 -22.53
C ARG A 12 20.38 13.87 -22.49
N PRO A 13 20.20 12.56 -22.69
CA PRO A 13 18.88 11.96 -22.75
C PRO A 13 18.12 12.23 -21.43
N ARG A 14 17.02 12.97 -21.52
CA ARG A 14 16.09 13.28 -20.41
C ARG A 14 15.37 12.06 -19.80
N ALA A 15 15.75 10.85 -20.21
CA ALA A 15 15.03 9.59 -19.99
C ALA A 15 14.98 9.06 -18.53
N PRO A 16 15.96 9.30 -17.63
CA PRO A 16 15.87 8.78 -16.25
C PRO A 16 14.84 9.52 -15.37
N ARG A 17 14.66 10.83 -15.63
CA ARG A 17 13.83 11.76 -14.85
C ARG A 17 12.36 11.36 -14.84
N ASP A 18 11.81 11.12 -16.02
CA ASP A 18 10.38 10.82 -16.20
C ASP A 18 10.01 9.43 -15.67
N ARG A 19 10.93 8.47 -15.71
CA ARG A 19 10.62 7.08 -15.35
C ARG A 19 10.48 6.91 -13.84
N SER A 20 11.39 7.45 -13.03
CA SER A 20 11.34 7.30 -11.58
C SER A 20 10.15 8.05 -10.95
N GLU A 21 9.85 9.27 -11.43
CA GLU A 21 8.69 10.03 -10.95
C GLU A 21 7.35 9.37 -11.32
N ARG A 22 7.25 8.79 -12.53
CA ARG A 22 6.07 8.00 -12.94
C ARG A 22 5.90 6.75 -12.10
N VAL A 23 6.99 6.03 -11.78
CA VAL A 23 6.94 4.84 -10.93
C VAL A 23 6.46 5.19 -9.52
N VAL A 24 7.02 6.23 -8.89
CA VAL A 24 6.57 6.68 -7.57
C VAL A 24 5.11 7.16 -7.59
N GLY A 25 4.69 7.85 -8.65
CA GLY A 25 3.30 8.27 -8.85
C GLY A 25 2.34 7.08 -9.00
N LEU A 26 2.73 6.04 -9.76
CA LEU A 26 1.95 4.81 -9.93
C LEU A 26 1.82 4.03 -8.63
N LEU A 27 2.93 3.87 -7.88
CA LEU A 27 2.91 3.18 -6.59
C LEU A 27 1.98 3.86 -5.59
N ARG A 28 1.99 5.19 -5.55
CA ARG A 28 1.08 5.98 -4.68
C ARG A 28 -0.39 5.91 -5.11
N ARG A 29 -0.66 5.70 -6.41
CA ARG A 29 -2.02 5.47 -6.93
C ARG A 29 -2.52 4.05 -6.70
N GLY A 30 -1.63 3.11 -6.37
CA GLY A 30 -1.99 1.74 -6.02
C GLY A 30 -2.71 1.62 -4.68
N GLU A 31 -2.33 2.43 -3.68
CA GLU A 31 -2.95 2.45 -2.35
C GLU A 31 -4.49 2.58 -2.36
N PRO A 32 -5.08 3.60 -3.02
CA PRO A 32 -6.53 3.72 -3.07
C PRO A 32 -7.22 2.59 -3.84
N LEU A 33 -6.57 2.00 -4.85
CA LEU A 33 -7.10 0.83 -5.56
C LEU A 33 -7.27 -0.36 -4.62
N ILE A 34 -6.29 -0.57 -3.72
CA ILE A 34 -6.30 -1.70 -2.79
C ILE A 34 -7.43 -1.53 -1.78
N LEU A 35 -7.64 -0.33 -1.26
CA LEU A 35 -8.77 -0.06 -0.37
C LEU A 35 -10.11 -0.31 -1.08
N THR A 36 -10.26 0.17 -2.32
CA THR A 36 -11.48 -0.09 -3.10
C THR A 36 -11.70 -1.58 -3.34
N ALA A 37 -10.66 -2.30 -3.75
CA ALA A 37 -10.77 -3.73 -4.04
C ALA A 37 -11.08 -4.56 -2.79
N LEU A 38 -10.46 -4.22 -1.65
CA LEU A 38 -10.78 -4.82 -0.35
C LEU A 38 -12.24 -4.54 0.03
N GLY A 39 -12.70 -3.29 -0.15
CA GLY A 39 -14.08 -2.89 0.11
C GLY A 39 -15.09 -3.64 -0.78
N VAL A 40 -14.80 -3.85 -2.06
CA VAL A 40 -15.65 -4.63 -2.97
C VAL A 40 -15.73 -6.09 -2.51
N HIS A 41 -14.58 -6.72 -2.23
CA HIS A 41 -14.54 -8.10 -1.77
C HIS A 41 -15.31 -8.26 -0.44
N ALA A 42 -15.06 -7.38 0.53
CA ALA A 42 -15.77 -7.36 1.80
C ALA A 42 -17.28 -7.13 1.63
N SER A 43 -17.72 -6.24 0.74
CA SER A 43 -19.15 -6.03 0.49
C SER A 43 -19.82 -7.25 -0.13
N ILE A 44 -19.20 -7.90 -1.11
CA ILE A 44 -19.76 -9.12 -1.72
C ILE A 44 -19.88 -10.22 -0.65
N ASP A 45 -18.81 -10.45 0.10
CA ASP A 45 -18.78 -11.51 1.11
C ASP A 45 -19.75 -11.26 2.28
N THR A 46 -19.88 -10.00 2.72
CA THR A 46 -20.84 -9.61 3.77
C THR A 46 -22.29 -9.74 3.31
N ILE A 47 -22.61 -9.41 2.05
CA ILE A 47 -23.96 -9.55 1.48
C ILE A 47 -24.33 -11.02 1.28
N VAL A 48 -23.42 -11.82 0.69
CA VAL A 48 -23.69 -13.23 0.34
C VAL A 48 -24.01 -14.08 1.58
N ASN A 49 -23.52 -13.66 2.74
CA ASN A 49 -23.59 -14.45 3.94
C ASN A 49 -24.21 -13.68 5.13
N ASP A 50 -25.10 -12.72 4.84
CA ASP A 50 -25.93 -12.01 5.82
C ASP A 50 -25.17 -11.44 7.04
N ALA A 51 -23.99 -10.88 6.81
CA ALA A 51 -23.16 -10.28 7.87
C ALA A 51 -23.78 -8.97 8.41
N PRO A 52 -23.33 -8.48 9.58
CA PRO A 52 -23.87 -7.26 10.18
C PRO A 52 -23.84 -6.06 9.24
N LEU A 53 -24.93 -5.29 9.22
CA LEU A 53 -25.08 -4.09 8.37
C LEU A 53 -23.93 -3.07 8.56
N VAL A 54 -23.36 -3.02 9.75
CA VAL A 54 -22.22 -2.14 10.06
C VAL A 54 -20.99 -2.50 9.21
N LEU A 55 -20.71 -3.78 8.96
CA LEU A 55 -19.60 -4.20 8.10
C LEU A 55 -19.87 -3.89 6.64
N VAL A 56 -21.11 -4.07 6.18
CA VAL A 56 -21.53 -3.66 4.83
C VAL A 56 -21.30 -2.16 4.64
N ALA A 57 -21.74 -1.34 5.60
CA ALA A 57 -21.53 0.10 5.55
C ALA A 57 -20.04 0.49 5.57
N ALA A 58 -19.22 -0.18 6.38
CA ALA A 58 -17.77 0.04 6.41
C ALA A 58 -17.09 -0.34 5.09
N ALA A 59 -17.49 -1.46 4.48
CA ALA A 59 -16.99 -1.92 3.20
C ALA A 59 -17.39 -0.98 2.04
N VAL A 60 -18.63 -0.49 2.02
CA VAL A 60 -19.08 0.54 1.05
C VAL A 60 -18.31 1.84 1.26
N THR A 61 -18.07 2.24 2.51
CA THR A 61 -17.27 3.43 2.82
C THR A 61 -15.83 3.28 2.30
N ALA A 62 -15.22 2.10 2.43
CA ALA A 62 -13.89 1.81 1.87
C ALA A 62 -13.87 2.00 0.36
N GLN A 63 -14.90 1.51 -0.34
CA GLN A 63 -15.02 1.67 -1.78
C GLN A 63 -15.08 3.14 -2.19
N ILE A 64 -15.95 3.92 -1.55
CA ILE A 64 -16.13 5.35 -1.84
C ILE A 64 -14.82 6.11 -1.57
N VAL A 65 -14.22 5.91 -0.40
CA VAL A 65 -13.00 6.61 0.01
C VAL A 65 -11.81 6.22 -0.88
N GLY A 66 -11.71 4.95 -1.28
CA GLY A 66 -10.71 4.49 -2.23
C GLY A 66 -10.94 5.10 -3.63
N ALA A 67 -12.18 5.10 -4.13
CA ALA A 67 -12.52 5.66 -5.43
C ALA A 67 -12.23 7.17 -5.51
N ILE A 68 -12.55 7.91 -4.45
CA ILE A 68 -12.16 9.34 -4.31
C ILE A 68 -10.64 9.46 -4.35
N GLY A 69 -9.91 8.59 -3.65
CA GLY A 69 -8.45 8.57 -3.65
C GLY A 69 -7.81 8.30 -5.03
N LEU A 70 -8.51 7.64 -5.95
CA LEU A 70 -8.04 7.43 -7.32
C LEU A 70 -8.10 8.70 -8.16
N VAL A 71 -9.15 9.50 -7.96
CA VAL A 71 -9.39 10.73 -8.73
C VAL A 71 -8.58 11.89 -8.15
N TRP A 72 -8.53 11.99 -6.82
CA TRP A 72 -7.86 13.08 -6.13
C TRP A 72 -6.63 12.57 -5.36
N PRO A 73 -5.40 12.85 -5.84
CA PRO A 73 -4.20 12.53 -5.10
C PRO A 73 -4.19 13.33 -3.79
N MET A 74 -4.51 12.65 -2.70
CA MET A 74 -4.67 13.27 -1.39
C MET A 74 -3.35 13.41 -0.65
N SER A 75 -3.34 14.30 0.35
CA SER A 75 -2.18 14.52 1.21
C SER A 75 -1.80 13.25 1.98
N ARG A 76 -0.53 13.16 2.38
CA ARG A 76 0.01 12.03 3.16
C ARG A 76 -0.81 11.64 4.41
N PRO A 77 -1.31 12.56 5.26
CA PRO A 77 -2.13 12.17 6.41
C PRO A 77 -3.45 11.49 6.01
N VAL A 78 -4.06 11.90 4.89
CA VAL A 78 -5.29 11.27 4.41
C VAL A 78 -5.02 9.86 3.87
N ALA A 79 -3.92 9.68 3.14
CA ALA A 79 -3.50 8.35 2.70
C ALA A 79 -3.21 7.39 3.87
N LEU A 80 -2.61 7.90 4.95
CA LEU A 80 -2.43 7.10 6.18
C LEU A 80 -3.76 6.75 6.84
N ALA A 81 -4.71 7.69 6.90
CA ALA A 81 -6.04 7.42 7.45
C ALA A 81 -6.78 6.33 6.64
N ARG A 82 -6.64 6.34 5.30
CA ARG A 82 -7.18 5.28 4.44
C ARG A 82 -6.53 3.93 4.68
N ALA A 83 -5.21 3.88 4.80
CA ALA A 83 -4.49 2.65 5.12
C ALA A 83 -4.97 2.08 6.47
N TRP A 84 -5.11 2.91 7.49
CA TRP A 84 -5.68 2.50 8.78
C TRP A 84 -7.12 2.01 8.67
N PHE A 85 -7.93 2.67 7.85
CA PHE A 85 -9.30 2.23 7.60
C PHE A 85 -9.34 0.86 6.89
N ALA A 86 -8.45 0.61 5.92
CA ALA A 86 -8.32 -0.70 5.29
C ALA A 86 -7.93 -1.79 6.30
N ILE A 87 -6.97 -1.49 7.17
CA ILE A 87 -6.53 -2.40 8.24
C ILE A 87 -7.69 -2.71 9.17
N ALA A 88 -8.39 -1.67 9.64
CA ALA A 88 -9.53 -1.83 10.54
C ALA A 88 -10.64 -2.65 9.90
N LEU A 89 -10.95 -2.41 8.61
CA LEU A 89 -11.93 -3.19 7.87
C LEU A 89 -11.50 -4.66 7.74
N LEU A 90 -10.26 -4.91 7.35
CA LEU A 90 -9.74 -6.29 7.21
C LEU A 90 -9.81 -7.04 8.55
N VAL A 91 -9.43 -6.39 9.64
CA VAL A 91 -9.50 -6.97 10.99
C VAL A 91 -10.95 -7.21 11.39
N ALA A 92 -11.83 -6.23 11.20
CA ALA A 92 -13.24 -6.37 11.57
C ALA A 92 -13.92 -7.53 10.82
N VAL A 93 -13.70 -7.64 9.51
CA VAL A 93 -14.24 -8.74 8.70
C VAL A 93 -13.63 -10.08 9.07
N SER A 94 -12.34 -10.12 9.44
CA SER A 94 -11.69 -11.36 9.87
C SER A 94 -12.10 -11.83 11.27
N LEU A 95 -12.52 -10.91 12.16
CA LEU A 95 -12.96 -11.23 13.53
C LEU A 95 -14.45 -11.57 13.63
N ASP A 96 -15.30 -10.88 12.87
CA ASP A 96 -16.75 -11.16 12.85
C ASP A 96 -17.05 -12.56 12.27
N LEU A 97 -16.12 -13.06 11.47
CA LEU A 97 -16.26 -14.28 10.71
C LEU A 97 -15.15 -15.24 11.11
N ASP A 98 -15.23 -15.82 12.30
CA ASP A 98 -14.33 -16.89 12.80
C ASP A 98 -14.13 -18.04 11.77
N GLN A 99 -15.02 -18.12 10.76
CA GLN A 99 -14.96 -19.07 9.62
C GLN A 99 -14.44 -18.51 8.27
N ARG A 100 -14.08 -17.22 8.16
CA ARG A 100 -13.67 -16.58 6.88
C ARG A 100 -12.29 -15.94 6.88
N LEU A 101 -11.53 -16.20 7.93
CA LEU A 101 -10.13 -15.83 7.97
C LEU A 101 -9.35 -16.39 6.78
N GLU A 102 -9.72 -17.57 6.27
CA GLU A 102 -9.13 -18.14 5.06
C GLU A 102 -9.46 -17.34 3.79
N VAL A 103 -10.66 -16.76 3.69
CA VAL A 103 -11.11 -15.93 2.55
C VAL A 103 -10.33 -14.62 2.51
N PHE A 104 -10.08 -14.03 3.69
CA PHE A 104 -9.41 -12.74 3.81
C PHE A 104 -7.90 -12.83 4.08
N ALA A 105 -7.36 -14.01 4.40
CA ALA A 105 -5.94 -14.26 4.60
C ALA A 105 -5.04 -13.68 3.49
N PRO A 106 -5.38 -13.77 2.19
CA PRO A 106 -4.57 -13.21 1.12
C PRO A 106 -4.45 -11.68 1.13
N TRP A 107 -5.33 -10.95 1.82
CA TRP A 107 -5.26 -9.48 1.88
C TRP A 107 -4.18 -8.96 2.81
N TYR A 108 -3.86 -9.68 3.88
CA TYR A 108 -2.79 -9.31 4.80
C TYR A 108 -1.44 -9.11 4.10
N PRO A 109 -0.92 -10.05 3.28
CA PRO A 109 0.32 -9.84 2.56
C PRO A 109 0.21 -8.74 1.50
N VAL A 110 -0.93 -8.62 0.83
CA VAL A 110 -1.18 -7.57 -0.18
C VAL A 110 -1.07 -6.19 0.45
N LEU A 111 -1.75 -5.94 1.58
CA LEU A 111 -1.69 -4.67 2.29
C LEU A 111 -0.27 -4.37 2.77
N LEU A 112 0.41 -5.37 3.34
CA LEU A 112 1.74 -5.16 3.90
C LEU A 112 2.78 -4.79 2.85
N VAL A 113 2.80 -5.50 1.72
CA VAL A 113 3.71 -5.21 0.60
C VAL A 113 3.35 -3.87 -0.04
N SER A 114 2.06 -3.64 -0.26
CA SER A 114 1.60 -2.49 -1.03
C SER A 114 1.70 -1.18 -0.24
N TYR A 115 1.50 -1.21 1.08
CA TYR A 115 1.72 -0.06 1.94
C TYR A 115 3.22 0.18 2.20
N GLY A 116 4.04 -0.87 2.21
CA GLY A 116 5.49 -0.72 2.11
C GLY A 116 5.89 0.07 0.85
N LEU A 117 5.33 -0.29 -0.31
CA LEU A 117 5.55 0.41 -1.57
C LEU A 117 4.98 1.84 -1.61
N ALA A 118 3.82 2.08 -1.02
CA ALA A 118 3.15 3.38 -1.10
C ALA A 118 3.80 4.44 -0.20
N PHE A 119 4.26 4.02 0.98
CA PHE A 119 4.70 4.93 2.03
C PHE A 119 6.22 4.93 2.24
N GLY A 120 6.93 3.85 1.91
CA GLY A 120 8.32 3.67 2.32
C GLY A 120 8.44 3.37 3.82
N LEU A 121 9.65 3.11 4.32
CA LEU A 121 9.86 2.56 5.65
C LEU A 121 9.69 3.63 6.75
N ARG A 122 10.20 4.84 6.49
CA ARG A 122 10.06 5.98 7.41
C ARG A 122 8.62 6.40 7.65
N ALA A 123 7.73 6.19 6.69
CA ALA A 123 6.32 6.59 6.79
C ALA A 123 5.36 5.43 7.02
N GLY A 124 5.73 4.23 6.58
CA GLY A 124 4.92 3.01 6.64
C GLY A 124 5.03 2.26 7.96
N TYR A 125 6.02 2.56 8.80
CA TYR A 125 6.18 1.89 10.11
C TYR A 125 4.90 1.87 10.97
N PRO A 126 4.12 2.96 11.11
CA PRO A 126 2.85 2.93 11.86
C PRO A 126 1.83 1.97 11.25
N VAL A 127 1.78 1.89 9.93
CA VAL A 127 0.86 1.01 9.18
C VAL A 127 1.30 -0.46 9.30
N ILE A 128 2.60 -0.73 9.22
CA ILE A 128 3.18 -2.06 9.43
C ILE A 128 2.93 -2.53 10.87
N PHE A 129 3.18 -1.67 11.88
CA PHE A 129 2.88 -1.98 13.28
C PHE A 129 1.40 -2.12 13.57
N GLY A 130 0.54 -1.42 12.81
CA GLY A 130 -0.90 -1.59 12.88
C GLY A 130 -1.40 -2.91 12.30
N LEU A 131 -0.76 -3.38 11.22
CA LEU A 131 -1.20 -4.58 10.50
C LEU A 131 -0.60 -5.87 11.09
N VAL A 132 0.66 -5.85 11.54
CA VAL A 132 1.39 -7.06 11.95
C VAL A 132 0.77 -7.77 13.16
N PRO A 133 0.47 -7.10 14.29
CA PRO A 133 -0.13 -7.77 15.44
C PRO A 133 -1.51 -8.38 15.14
N PRO A 134 -2.45 -7.68 14.46
CA PRO A 134 -3.70 -8.30 14.05
C PRO A 134 -3.51 -9.45 13.06
N THR A 135 -2.54 -9.38 12.14
CA THR A 135 -2.20 -10.49 11.23
C THR A 135 -1.75 -11.71 12.01
N ILE A 136 -0.85 -11.52 12.97
CA ILE A 136 -0.31 -12.60 13.81
C ILE A 136 -1.44 -13.23 14.63
N LEU A 137 -2.26 -12.42 15.30
CA LEU A 137 -3.41 -12.87 16.09
C LEU A 137 -4.43 -13.64 15.23
N ALA A 138 -4.79 -13.08 14.08
CA ALA A 138 -5.69 -13.72 13.11
C ALA A 138 -5.15 -15.10 12.68
N MET A 139 -3.88 -15.19 12.33
CA MET A 139 -3.28 -16.45 11.85
C MET A 139 -3.14 -17.49 12.97
N PHE A 140 -2.89 -17.09 14.22
CA PHE A 140 -2.90 -17.99 15.38
C PHE A 140 -4.30 -18.52 15.69
N ALA A 141 -5.35 -17.73 15.48
CA ALA A 141 -6.73 -18.18 15.67
C ALA A 141 -7.15 -19.22 14.62
N ALA A 142 -6.62 -19.11 13.39
CA ALA A 142 -7.02 -19.96 12.26
C ALA A 142 -6.10 -21.15 11.96
N SER A 143 -4.95 -21.31 12.63
CA SER A 143 -4.02 -22.39 12.27
C SER A 143 -3.17 -22.92 13.42
N ASP A 144 -3.01 -24.24 13.44
CA ASP A 144 -2.10 -24.94 14.34
C ASP A 144 -0.66 -25.02 13.77
N GLY A 145 0.34 -24.82 14.62
CA GLY A 145 1.73 -25.18 14.35
C GLY A 145 2.54 -24.22 13.45
N TRP A 146 3.42 -24.79 12.61
CA TRP A 146 4.40 -24.06 11.76
C TRP A 146 3.78 -23.23 10.61
N ASN A 147 2.47 -23.28 10.42
CA ASN A 147 1.78 -22.56 9.36
C ASN A 147 1.76 -21.03 9.57
N VAL A 148 1.67 -20.56 10.81
CA VAL A 148 1.67 -19.14 11.16
C VAL A 148 2.97 -18.44 10.70
N PRO A 149 4.17 -18.88 11.12
CA PRO A 149 5.41 -18.22 10.71
C PRO A 149 5.62 -18.26 9.18
N MET A 150 5.24 -19.35 8.50
CA MET A 150 5.34 -19.43 7.03
C MET A 150 4.40 -18.47 6.29
N ARG A 151 3.30 -18.05 6.91
CA ARG A 151 2.34 -17.09 6.33
C ARG A 151 2.64 -15.65 6.69
N VAL A 152 3.31 -15.39 7.82
CA VAL A 152 3.59 -14.03 8.31
C VAL A 152 4.98 -13.55 7.87
N VAL A 153 6.00 -14.40 7.94
CA VAL A 153 7.40 -13.99 7.72
C VAL A 153 7.66 -13.57 6.27
N PRO A 154 7.28 -14.34 5.23
CA PRO A 154 7.57 -13.93 3.86
C PRO A 154 6.91 -12.59 3.47
N PRO A 155 5.63 -12.33 3.81
CA PRO A 155 5.05 -11.03 3.59
C PRO A 155 5.75 -9.94 4.36
N LEU A 156 6.05 -10.15 5.65
CA LEU A 156 6.75 -9.18 6.50
C LEU A 156 8.07 -8.74 5.87
N VAL A 157 8.88 -9.71 5.44
CA VAL A 157 10.14 -9.46 4.73
C VAL A 157 9.87 -8.73 3.42
N GLY A 158 8.87 -9.15 2.64
CA GLY A 158 8.48 -8.49 1.39
C GLY A 158 8.08 -7.02 1.60
N GLY A 159 7.29 -6.71 2.62
CA GLY A 159 6.89 -5.35 2.98
C GLY A 159 8.06 -4.47 3.42
N ILE A 160 8.97 -5.02 4.23
CA ILE A 160 10.20 -4.32 4.64
C ILE A 160 11.09 -4.03 3.42
N VAL A 161 11.34 -5.03 2.58
CA VAL A 161 12.18 -4.89 1.38
C VAL A 161 11.59 -3.87 0.42
N THR A 162 10.28 -3.94 0.16
CA THR A 162 9.62 -2.97 -0.73
C THR A 162 9.58 -1.56 -0.15
N ALA A 163 9.46 -1.42 1.17
CA ALA A 163 9.58 -0.14 1.85
C ALA A 163 10.99 0.45 1.74
N LEU A 164 12.04 -0.38 1.85
CA LEU A 164 13.44 0.04 1.65
C LEU A 164 13.67 0.51 0.22
N ILE A 165 13.18 -0.23 -0.76
CA ILE A 165 13.27 0.13 -2.18
C ILE A 165 12.60 1.49 -2.42
N THR A 166 11.44 1.71 -1.82
CA THR A 166 10.69 2.96 -1.96
C THR A 166 11.44 4.14 -1.33
N ASP A 167 12.01 3.98 -0.13
CA ASP A 167 12.81 5.02 0.51
C ASP A 167 14.05 5.36 -0.34
N ALA A 168 14.75 4.36 -0.88
CA ALA A 168 15.89 4.58 -1.76
C ALA A 168 15.51 5.33 -3.06
N LEU A 169 14.34 5.01 -3.64
CA LEU A 169 13.82 5.72 -4.81
C LEU A 169 13.50 7.19 -4.46
N ILE A 170 12.86 7.45 -3.31
CA ILE A 170 12.57 8.82 -2.87
C ILE A 170 13.88 9.60 -2.66
N GLU A 171 14.83 9.04 -1.91
CA GLU A 171 16.10 9.70 -1.60
C GLU A 171 16.91 10.01 -2.87
N SER A 172 16.96 9.08 -3.83
CA SER A 172 17.64 9.32 -5.11
C SER A 172 17.01 10.46 -5.92
N THR A 173 15.68 10.58 -5.92
CA THR A 173 14.98 11.69 -6.61
C THR A 173 15.19 13.03 -5.92
N GLU A 174 15.30 13.05 -4.58
CA GLU A 174 15.55 14.26 -3.81
C GLU A 174 17.01 14.74 -3.89
N ALA A 175 17.97 13.81 -3.81
CA ALA A 175 19.39 14.11 -3.98
C ALA A 175 19.67 14.69 -5.37
N TRP A 176 19.05 14.13 -6.41
CA TRP A 176 19.17 14.65 -7.76
C TRP A 176 18.55 16.05 -7.90
N ARG A 177 17.36 16.30 -7.33
CA ARG A 177 16.74 17.64 -7.33
C ARG A 177 17.65 18.71 -6.73
N ARG A 178 18.33 18.39 -5.62
CA ARG A 178 19.28 19.30 -4.95
C ARG A 178 20.55 19.56 -5.75
N ALA A 179 20.98 18.61 -6.58
CA ALA A 179 22.17 18.75 -7.42
C ALA A 179 21.93 19.57 -8.70
N VAL A 180 20.66 19.76 -9.09
CA VAL A 180 20.26 20.44 -10.33
C VAL A 180 19.60 21.81 -10.07
N ALA A 181 19.17 22.08 -8.83
CA ALA A 181 18.71 23.39 -8.38
C ALA A 181 19.90 24.30 -8.01
#